data_AF-A0A954W0Q7-F1
#
_entry.id   AF-A0A954W0Q7-F1
#
_cell.length_a   1.000
_cell.length_b   1.000
_cell.length_c   1.000
_cell.angle_alpha   90.00
_cell.angle_beta   90.00
_cell.angle_gamma   90.00
#
_symmetry.space_group_name_H-M   'P 1'
#
loop_
_entity.id
_entity.type
_entity.pdbx_description
1 polymer ?
#
loop_
_entity_poly.entity_id
_entity_poly.type
_entity_poly.pdbx_seq_one_letter_code
_entity_poly.pdbx_strand_id
1 'polypeptide(L)'
;MNAKQLFAGVVCGWLATSNAASAQVQHLVSQAAFSQAVLGQQEAAQDRRTVDELLRQARAAMKQGNVPLATKLVERAEAMDVKGGGLLRGLGDSPEKVRRDLTKLSAALGTQPTPPVTAANMPVPLNSGQMIQNPYLAQPQDGVNLGAPLQYQAAPNQPLPVQAAAPQRPHPQVAECLRLMAQAKMQLDRGDVNSANVLAKQAYEMRIPDEAFGPNDPRPWMLVLEIERSVRQQAGATIANQPLADPGVAPAVYSTNGTANAYVQPAAALQPTGPVGQLAQAEPGSDDLGDPFAADDPSLPDVTGRPIESASELMQLGEDALRQRDTERAKTLFQQAWQLESQLDPAARQRLQDHLQLLRTPPSTEDDDTPKLTAGEQQLVRRFVTEVGREQAAARRLLDEDPRKAWDRLKELRDQVADSELPETAREQLLVRINNSINETEEFIARNRVRIEQAEQNQAVTEQIDLDRVRQLEVSDELAKLVDEFNTLMDQERFAEAIMISKKAEELGGDNEVIESMKWKSRFAQRFVTGMSIRERMEQGVVDALTDVDRAAIPWSEKNLMEFPEGNDPRYWRDLITRRERGLKAGQRMPTETEIEIQRSL
;
A
#
# COMPACT_ATOMS: atom_id res chain seq x y z
N MET A 1 -60.99 -10.29 26.55
CA MET A 1 -61.30 -8.85 26.74
C MET A 1 -60.32 -8.28 27.76
N ASN A 2 -59.71 -7.14 27.42
CA ASN A 2 -58.90 -6.19 28.21
C ASN A 2 -57.51 -6.70 28.71
N ALA A 3 -56.35 -6.26 28.21
CA ALA A 3 -55.79 -4.95 27.82
C ALA A 3 -55.17 -4.14 28.99
N LYS A 4 -53.83 -4.09 28.96
CA LYS A 4 -52.92 -2.94 29.15
C LYS A 4 -52.96 -2.10 30.44
N GLN A 5 -51.76 -2.06 31.05
CA GLN A 5 -51.05 -0.92 31.68
C GLN A 5 -51.40 -0.50 33.12
N LEU A 6 -50.35 -0.38 33.95
CA LEU A 6 -49.84 0.82 34.66
C LEU A 6 -48.95 0.35 35.85
N PHE A 7 -47.62 0.41 35.76
CA PHE A 7 -46.69 1.52 36.07
C PHE A 7 -46.21 1.62 37.54
N ALA A 8 -44.88 1.75 37.69
CA ALA A 8 -44.11 2.41 38.76
C ALA A 8 -43.96 1.76 40.16
N GLY A 9 -42.77 1.18 40.41
CA GLY A 9 -41.68 1.89 41.08
C GLY A 9 -41.62 2.01 42.62
N VAL A 10 -40.54 1.43 43.18
CA VAL A 10 -39.57 2.08 44.09
C VAL A 10 -39.82 2.06 45.62
N VAL A 11 -39.09 1.15 46.28
CA VAL A 11 -38.09 1.39 47.36
C VAL A 11 -38.48 1.35 48.86
N CYS A 12 -37.65 0.56 49.57
CA CYS A 12 -37.12 0.66 50.95
C CYS A 12 -37.84 0.08 52.17
N GLY A 13 -37.04 -0.73 52.90
CA GLY A 13 -36.90 -0.64 54.37
C GLY A 13 -37.29 -1.91 55.12
N TRP A 14 -36.35 -2.81 55.43
CA TRP A 14 -35.42 -2.80 56.57
C TRP A 14 -35.87 -3.68 57.76
N LEU A 15 -34.95 -4.57 58.16
CA LEU A 15 -34.74 -5.17 59.48
C LEU A 15 -35.77 -6.15 60.08
N ALA A 16 -35.37 -7.43 60.08
CA ALA A 16 -35.41 -8.24 61.30
C ALA A 16 -34.27 -9.28 61.27
N THR A 17 -33.20 -8.97 61.99
CA THR A 17 -32.13 -9.88 62.41
C THR A 17 -32.52 -10.58 63.71
N SER A 18 -32.32 -11.90 63.84
CA SER A 18 -31.54 -12.51 64.95
C SER A 18 -31.68 -14.05 65.05
N ASN A 19 -30.58 -14.66 65.54
CA ASN A 19 -30.26 -16.08 65.82
C ASN A 19 -29.74 -16.90 64.62
N ALA A 20 -28.45 -16.95 64.29
CA ALA A 20 -27.20 -17.17 65.06
C ALA A 20 -26.95 -18.64 65.52
N ALA A 21 -25.77 -19.13 65.10
CA ALA A 21 -25.02 -20.34 65.50
C ALA A 21 -25.36 -21.66 64.78
N SER A 22 -24.44 -22.39 64.14
CA SER A 22 -23.01 -22.20 63.86
C SER A 22 -22.55 -23.38 62.99
N ALA A 23 -22.26 -23.15 61.70
CA ALA A 23 -21.53 -24.11 60.85
C ALA A 23 -21.06 -23.43 59.54
N GLN A 24 -20.08 -22.56 59.65
CA GLN A 24 -19.18 -22.23 58.54
C GLN A 24 -17.78 -22.27 59.10
N VAL A 25 -16.88 -23.07 58.51
CA VAL A 25 -15.62 -22.63 57.90
C VAL A 25 -15.05 -23.86 57.17
N GLN A 26 -15.21 -23.94 55.84
CA GLN A 26 -14.20 -24.55 54.93
C GLN A 26 -14.49 -24.46 53.41
N HIS A 27 -15.52 -23.73 52.94
CA HIS A 27 -15.70 -23.49 51.50
C HIS A 27 -16.01 -22.03 51.20
N LEU A 28 -15.02 -21.13 51.28
CA LEU A 28 -15.09 -19.77 50.69
C LEU A 28 -13.75 -19.01 50.72
N VAL A 29 -12.64 -19.64 50.28
CA VAL A 29 -11.36 -18.92 50.06
C VAL A 29 -10.85 -19.00 48.60
N SER A 30 -11.49 -19.77 47.71
CA SER A 30 -11.04 -19.88 46.30
C SER A 30 -11.85 -19.04 45.30
N GLN A 31 -12.46 -17.93 45.70
CA GLN A 31 -13.13 -16.99 44.77
C GLN A 31 -12.71 -15.52 44.89
N ALA A 32 -11.70 -15.19 45.69
CA ALA A 32 -11.13 -13.84 45.75
C ALA A 32 -9.76 -13.69 45.05
N ALA A 33 -9.21 -14.79 44.49
CA ALA A 33 -7.94 -14.76 43.76
C ALA A 33 -8.09 -14.70 42.23
N PHE A 34 -9.31 -14.84 41.69
CA PHE A 34 -9.57 -14.79 40.24
C PHE A 34 -10.05 -13.42 39.74
N SER A 35 -10.34 -12.47 40.63
CA SER A 35 -10.66 -11.08 40.24
C SER A 35 -9.44 -10.14 40.24
N GLN A 36 -8.32 -10.51 40.88
CA GLN A 36 -7.09 -9.69 40.84
C GLN A 36 -6.18 -10.02 39.64
N ALA A 37 -6.21 -11.23 39.07
CA ALA A 37 -5.43 -11.55 37.88
C ALA A 37 -6.01 -10.92 36.60
N VAL A 38 -7.34 -10.78 36.51
CA VAL A 38 -8.04 -10.21 35.34
C VAL A 38 -7.88 -8.67 35.28
N LEU A 39 -7.79 -7.99 36.43
CA LEU A 39 -7.53 -6.55 36.49
C LEU A 39 -6.08 -6.21 36.10
N GLY A 40 -5.08 -6.96 36.58
CA GLY A 40 -3.68 -6.72 36.23
C GLY A 40 -3.33 -6.98 34.76
N GLN A 41 -4.07 -7.88 34.09
CA GLN A 41 -3.89 -8.18 32.67
C GLN A 41 -4.55 -7.14 31.77
N GLN A 42 -5.61 -6.47 32.24
CA GLN A 42 -6.21 -5.31 31.56
C GLN A 42 -5.34 -4.06 31.69
N GLU A 43 -4.77 -3.78 32.87
CA GLU A 43 -3.86 -2.64 33.07
C GLU A 43 -2.58 -2.79 32.23
N ALA A 44 -1.92 -3.95 32.25
CA ALA A 44 -0.72 -4.19 31.45
C ALA A 44 -0.99 -4.13 29.93
N ALA A 45 -2.20 -4.48 29.47
CA ALA A 45 -2.59 -4.35 28.06
C ALA A 45 -2.92 -2.90 27.67
N GLN A 46 -3.48 -2.11 28.60
CA GLN A 46 -3.71 -0.68 28.40
C GLN A 46 -2.38 0.07 28.36
N ASP A 47 -1.46 -0.21 29.28
CA ASP A 47 -0.14 0.40 29.31
C ASP A 47 0.64 0.17 28.01
N ARG A 48 0.61 -1.06 27.46
CA ARG A 48 1.22 -1.35 26.14
C ARG A 48 0.63 -0.49 25.02
N ARG A 49 -0.70 -0.36 24.95
CA ARG A 49 -1.36 0.48 23.94
C ARG A 49 -0.99 1.95 24.08
N THR A 50 -0.85 2.44 25.32
CA THR A 50 -0.42 3.83 25.56
C THR A 50 1.05 4.05 25.16
N VAL A 51 1.93 3.08 25.41
CA VAL A 51 3.32 3.12 24.95
C VAL A 51 3.39 3.14 23.42
N ASP A 52 2.67 2.25 22.75
CA ASP A 52 2.65 2.19 21.28
C ASP A 52 2.15 3.50 20.66
N GLU A 53 1.12 4.11 21.26
CA GLU A 53 0.59 5.40 20.83
C GLU A 53 1.62 6.54 21.00
N LEU A 54 2.34 6.58 22.13
CA LEU A 54 3.40 7.57 22.35
C LEU A 54 4.56 7.40 21.37
N LEU A 55 4.95 6.16 21.04
CA LEU A 55 6.00 5.90 20.06
C LEU A 55 5.57 6.29 18.64
N ARG A 56 4.31 6.07 18.29
CA ARG A 56 3.71 6.53 17.02
C ARG A 56 3.73 8.05 16.92
N GLN A 57 3.32 8.75 17.99
CA GLN A 57 3.36 10.21 18.05
C GLN A 57 4.80 10.75 18.00
N ALA A 58 5.75 10.08 18.65
CA ALA A 58 7.17 10.45 18.58
C ALA A 58 7.72 10.37 17.15
N ARG A 59 7.32 9.36 16.37
CA ARG A 59 7.69 9.27 14.95
C ARG A 59 7.02 10.35 14.09
N ALA A 60 5.77 10.69 14.36
CA ALA A 60 5.10 11.80 13.68
C ALA A 60 5.82 13.13 13.96
N ALA A 61 6.22 13.36 15.21
CA ALA A 61 6.99 14.53 15.61
C ALA A 61 8.40 14.57 14.97
N MET A 62 9.07 13.42 14.83
CA MET A 62 10.34 13.32 14.09
C MET A 62 10.19 13.66 12.61
N LYS A 63 9.12 13.19 11.96
CA LYS A 63 8.83 13.52 10.56
C LYS A 63 8.58 15.02 10.35
N GLN A 64 8.08 15.70 11.37
CA GLN A 64 7.86 17.15 11.38
C GLN A 64 9.11 17.95 11.79
N GLY A 65 10.24 17.28 12.09
CA GLY A 65 11.48 17.93 12.54
C GLY A 65 11.46 18.43 13.99
N ASN A 66 10.40 18.13 14.76
CA ASN A 66 10.26 18.58 16.14
C ASN A 66 10.95 17.59 17.12
N VAL A 67 12.28 17.66 17.16
CA VAL A 67 13.13 16.79 18.00
C VAL A 67 12.81 16.93 19.50
N PRO A 68 12.64 18.15 20.07
CA PRO A 68 12.37 18.29 21.50
C PRO A 68 11.06 17.65 21.96
N LEU A 69 10.00 17.72 21.14
CA LEU A 69 8.72 17.08 21.44
C LEU A 69 8.86 15.56 21.37
N ALA A 70 9.54 15.05 20.34
CA ALA A 70 9.77 13.62 20.18
C ALA A 70 10.60 13.03 21.33
N THR A 71 11.61 13.74 21.84
CA THR A 71 12.38 13.33 23.02
C THR A 71 11.49 13.17 24.25
N LYS A 72 10.62 14.15 24.54
CA LYS A 72 9.69 14.08 25.69
C LYS A 72 8.70 12.92 25.59
N LEU A 73 8.24 12.59 24.38
CA LEU A 73 7.32 11.47 24.16
C LEU A 73 8.01 10.12 24.39
N VAL A 74 9.28 9.99 23.97
CA VAL A 74 10.08 8.78 24.23
C VAL A 74 10.40 8.65 25.72
N GLU A 75 10.77 9.73 26.40
CA GLU A 75 10.99 9.72 27.86
C GLU A 75 9.71 9.31 28.63
N ARG A 76 8.54 9.79 28.20
CA ARG A 76 7.26 9.39 28.79
C ARG A 76 6.95 7.91 28.52
N ALA A 77 7.30 7.39 27.35
CA ALA A 77 7.14 5.98 27.02
C ALA A 77 8.10 5.09 27.84
N GLU A 78 9.35 5.52 28.07
CA GLU A 78 10.32 4.82 28.91
C GLU A 78 9.93 4.83 30.40
N ALA A 79 9.33 5.93 30.88
CA ALA A 79 8.89 6.06 32.27
C ALA A 79 7.75 5.11 32.66
N MET A 80 7.01 4.56 31.69
CA MET A 80 5.91 3.62 31.96
C MET A 80 6.37 2.17 32.16
N ASP A 81 7.69 1.89 32.18
CA ASP A 81 8.39 0.61 32.48
C ASP A 81 7.52 -0.66 32.41
N VAL A 82 6.89 -0.89 31.25
CA VAL A 82 6.22 -2.16 31.00
C VAL A 82 7.32 -3.19 30.79
N LYS A 83 7.68 -3.93 31.84
CA LYS A 83 8.53 -5.12 31.75
C LYS A 83 7.86 -6.15 30.85
N GLY A 84 8.10 -6.01 29.54
CA GLY A 84 7.67 -6.93 28.51
C GLY A 84 8.44 -8.23 28.64
N GLY A 85 7.85 -9.21 29.34
CA GLY A 85 8.29 -10.59 29.29
C GLY A 85 8.09 -11.18 27.89
N GLY A 86 9.13 -11.85 27.38
CA GLY A 86 9.03 -12.79 26.26
C GLY A 86 9.80 -12.40 25.00
N LEU A 87 10.31 -13.42 24.32
CA LEU A 87 11.24 -13.47 23.17
C LEU A 87 10.91 -12.62 21.92
N LEU A 88 9.87 -11.78 21.93
CA LEU A 88 9.31 -11.06 20.77
C LEU A 88 9.76 -9.58 20.64
N ARG A 89 10.81 -9.16 21.35
CA ARG A 89 11.37 -7.78 21.36
C ARG A 89 11.86 -7.28 19.98
N GLY A 90 11.94 -8.15 18.98
CA GLY A 90 12.49 -7.84 17.65
C GLY A 90 11.52 -7.17 16.68
N LEU A 91 10.22 -7.45 16.77
CA LEU A 91 9.26 -7.19 15.68
C LEU A 91 8.43 -5.89 15.85
N GLY A 92 8.37 -5.33 17.07
CA GLY A 92 7.72 -4.04 17.34
C GLY A 92 8.70 -2.85 17.39
N ASP A 93 8.16 -1.64 17.31
CA ASP A 93 8.89 -0.41 17.62
C ASP A 93 9.12 -0.35 19.13
N SER A 94 10.39 -0.43 19.56
CA SER A 94 10.76 -0.29 20.96
C SER A 94 11.21 1.15 21.24
N PRO A 95 11.06 1.63 22.49
CA PRO A 95 11.59 2.95 22.89
C PRO A 95 13.08 3.12 22.55
N GLU A 96 13.86 2.05 22.69
CA GLU A 96 15.28 2.01 22.34
C GLU A 96 15.56 2.26 20.85
N LYS A 97 14.73 1.69 19.95
CA LYS A 97 14.88 1.91 18.50
C LYS A 97 14.57 3.37 18.14
N VAL A 98 13.46 3.90 18.65
CA VAL A 98 13.05 5.29 18.42
C VAL A 98 14.08 6.27 19.00
N ARG A 99 14.70 5.96 20.14
CA ARG A 99 15.79 6.75 20.72
C ARG A 99 17.06 6.74 19.87
N ARG A 100 17.45 5.59 19.30
CA ARG A 100 18.56 5.52 18.35
C ARG A 100 18.29 6.36 17.11
N ASP A 101 17.07 6.32 16.58
CA ASP A 101 16.68 7.10 15.41
C ASP A 101 16.65 8.60 15.72
N LEU A 102 16.15 9.00 16.90
CA LEU A 102 16.23 10.36 17.40
C LEU A 102 17.67 10.86 17.52
N THR A 103 18.57 10.02 18.05
CA THR A 103 19.98 10.39 18.23
C THR A 103 20.67 10.60 16.87
N LYS A 104 20.33 9.78 15.87
CA LYS A 104 20.80 9.95 14.49
C LYS A 104 20.23 11.21 13.85
N LEU A 105 18.94 11.49 14.07
CA LEU A 105 18.26 12.67 13.53
C LEU A 105 18.78 13.96 14.19
N SER A 106 19.02 13.96 15.50
CA SER A 106 19.61 15.10 16.23
C SER A 106 21.08 15.32 15.85
N ALA A 107 21.84 14.24 15.61
CA ALA A 107 23.20 14.32 15.08
C ALA A 107 23.24 14.86 13.65
N ALA A 108 22.27 14.48 12.80
CA ALA A 108 22.12 15.01 11.44
C ALA A 108 21.69 16.48 11.41
N LEU A 109 20.92 16.93 12.42
CA LEU A 109 20.45 18.32 12.58
C LEU A 109 21.41 19.20 13.41
N GLY A 110 22.58 18.68 13.79
CA GLY A 110 23.62 19.46 14.49
C GLY A 110 23.24 19.96 15.89
N THR A 111 22.13 19.47 16.48
CA THR A 111 21.62 19.91 17.78
C THR A 111 21.74 18.76 18.78
N GLN A 112 22.75 18.80 19.65
CA GLN A 112 22.85 17.87 20.78
C GLN A 112 22.09 18.41 22.00
N PRO A 113 21.18 17.64 22.60
CA PRO A 113 20.92 17.67 24.03
C PRO A 113 21.87 16.69 24.74
N THR A 114 22.58 17.18 25.75
CA THR A 114 23.47 16.40 26.61
C THR A 114 22.71 15.35 27.43
N PRO A 115 23.16 14.08 27.52
CA PRO A 115 22.62 13.12 28.48
C PRO A 115 23.10 13.41 29.92
N PRO A 116 22.30 13.12 30.97
CA PRO A 116 22.77 13.18 32.34
C PRO A 116 23.74 12.03 32.62
N VAL A 117 24.87 12.38 33.25
CA VAL A 117 25.93 11.49 33.67
C VAL A 117 25.46 10.66 34.87
N THR A 118 25.50 9.33 34.78
CA THR A 118 25.72 8.47 35.96
C THR A 118 27.03 7.72 35.76
N ALA A 119 27.93 7.95 36.70
CA ALA A 119 29.32 7.51 36.71
C ALA A 119 29.46 6.02 37.06
N ALA A 120 30.44 5.35 36.43
CA ALA A 120 31.35 4.41 37.07
C ALA A 120 32.47 4.00 36.09
N ASN A 121 33.70 4.46 36.39
CA ASN A 121 35.01 3.76 36.36
C ASN A 121 35.30 2.71 35.25
N MET A 122 36.47 2.65 34.59
CA MET A 122 37.78 3.33 34.62
C MET A 122 38.64 2.74 33.46
N PRO A 123 39.95 3.04 33.24
CA PRO A 123 40.43 3.74 32.05
C PRO A 123 41.35 2.93 31.10
N VAL A 124 41.59 3.50 29.90
CA VAL A 124 42.66 3.14 28.96
C VAL A 124 43.80 4.17 29.08
N PRO A 125 45.09 3.79 29.10
CA PRO A 125 46.18 4.74 28.90
C PRO A 125 46.63 4.83 27.43
N LEU A 126 46.89 6.05 26.97
CA LEU A 126 47.54 6.35 25.70
C LEU A 126 49.08 6.22 25.78
N ASN A 127 49.59 5.73 24.66
CA ASN A 127 50.92 5.73 24.06
C ASN A 127 51.93 6.87 24.41
N SER A 128 53.20 6.52 24.57
CA SER A 128 54.38 7.29 24.09
C SER A 128 55.63 6.41 24.09
N GLY A 129 56.37 6.38 22.97
CA GLY A 129 57.47 5.43 22.72
C GLY A 129 58.86 5.85 23.20
N GLN A 130 59.83 4.93 23.03
CA GLN A 130 61.16 5.17 22.44
C GLN A 130 62.03 3.89 22.52
N MET A 131 62.55 3.49 21.35
CA MET A 131 63.92 3.08 21.01
C MET A 131 64.75 2.34 22.08
N ILE A 132 65.32 1.17 21.73
CA ILE A 132 66.75 0.81 21.95
C ILE A 132 67.19 -0.36 21.01
N GLN A 133 68.21 -0.05 20.18
CA GLN A 133 69.36 -0.83 19.67
C GLN A 133 69.26 -2.03 18.68
N ASN A 134 69.80 -1.75 17.47
CA ASN A 134 70.68 -2.59 16.61
C ASN A 134 71.92 -3.10 17.41
N PRO A 135 72.74 -4.12 16.98
CA PRO A 135 73.11 -4.45 15.57
C PRO A 135 73.41 -5.96 15.27
N TYR A 136 73.64 -6.33 14.00
CA TYR A 136 74.91 -6.88 13.45
C TYR A 136 74.71 -7.66 12.12
N LEU A 137 75.32 -7.08 11.07
CA LEU A 137 76.02 -7.63 9.89
C LEU A 137 75.44 -8.66 8.91
N ALA A 138 75.62 -8.25 7.64
CA ALA A 138 75.52 -8.98 6.40
C ALA A 138 76.73 -9.91 6.16
N GLN A 139 76.52 -11.00 5.42
CA GLN A 139 77.28 -11.32 4.19
C GLN A 139 76.61 -12.45 3.38
N PRO A 140 76.74 -12.46 2.03
CA PRO A 140 76.21 -13.47 1.12
C PRO A 140 77.29 -14.50 0.73
N GLN A 141 76.90 -15.72 0.33
CA GLN A 141 77.74 -16.52 -0.58
C GLN A 141 76.98 -17.67 -1.26
N ASP A 142 77.30 -17.81 -2.55
CA ASP A 142 76.82 -18.76 -3.55
C ASP A 142 77.22 -20.22 -3.27
N GLY A 143 76.46 -21.18 -3.81
CA GLY A 143 76.89 -22.58 -3.90
C GLY A 143 75.79 -23.57 -4.33
N VAL A 144 75.92 -24.08 -5.55
CA VAL A 144 75.03 -24.98 -6.28
C VAL A 144 75.12 -26.43 -5.75
N ASN A 145 73.99 -27.11 -5.50
CA ASN A 145 73.86 -28.56 -5.77
C ASN A 145 72.42 -29.04 -5.94
N LEU A 146 72.28 -30.04 -6.81
CA LEU A 146 71.11 -30.63 -7.44
C LEU A 146 70.44 -31.73 -6.58
N GLY A 147 69.13 -31.92 -6.76
CA GLY A 147 68.44 -33.19 -6.48
C GLY A 147 67.12 -33.08 -5.73
N ALA A 148 66.00 -32.99 -6.45
CA ALA A 148 64.65 -33.28 -5.94
C ALA A 148 64.38 -34.80 -6.06
N PRO A 149 63.57 -35.39 -5.15
CA PRO A 149 62.12 -35.35 -5.37
C PRO A 149 61.26 -35.10 -4.12
N LEU A 150 60.23 -34.27 -4.35
CA LEU A 150 58.88 -34.22 -3.79
C LEU A 150 58.58 -34.94 -2.46
N GLN A 151 58.44 -34.16 -1.40
CA GLN A 151 57.45 -34.40 -0.34
C GLN A 151 56.58 -33.15 -0.18
N TYR A 152 55.29 -33.29 -0.49
CA TYR A 152 54.27 -32.29 -0.15
C TYR A 152 53.92 -32.47 1.34
N GLN A 153 54.37 -31.54 2.17
CA GLN A 153 53.90 -31.38 3.54
C GLN A 153 53.03 -30.12 3.61
N ALA A 154 51.82 -30.31 4.14
CA ALA A 154 50.76 -29.32 4.21
C ALA A 154 51.18 -28.10 5.06
N ALA A 155 51.16 -26.92 4.42
CA ALA A 155 51.23 -25.63 5.10
C ALA A 155 49.80 -25.12 5.39
N PRO A 156 49.58 -24.43 6.52
CA PRO A 156 48.32 -23.74 6.80
C PRO A 156 48.18 -22.53 5.88
N ASN A 157 47.13 -22.51 5.05
CA ASN A 157 46.78 -21.36 4.22
C ASN A 157 46.31 -20.19 5.10
N GLN A 158 47.22 -19.25 5.33
CA GLN A 158 46.87 -17.88 5.66
C GLN A 158 46.28 -17.21 4.40
N PRO A 159 45.11 -16.55 4.47
CA PRO A 159 44.63 -15.77 3.35
C PRO A 159 45.54 -14.57 3.11
N LEU A 160 45.92 -14.38 1.85
CA LEU A 160 46.68 -13.25 1.33
C LEU A 160 46.02 -11.92 1.78
N PRO A 161 46.79 -10.89 2.15
CA PRO A 161 46.24 -9.56 2.35
C PRO A 161 45.75 -9.05 0.99
N VAL A 162 44.43 -8.91 0.87
CA VAL A 162 43.83 -8.15 -0.22
C VAL A 162 44.35 -6.72 -0.07
N GLN A 163 45.13 -6.27 -1.04
CA GLN A 163 45.52 -4.87 -1.17
C GLN A 163 44.22 -4.05 -1.25
N ALA A 164 43.89 -3.36 -0.15
CA ALA A 164 42.80 -2.41 -0.13
C ALA A 164 43.12 -1.33 -1.17
N ALA A 165 42.34 -1.31 -2.25
CA ALA A 165 42.36 -0.22 -3.20
C ALA A 165 42.13 1.07 -2.41
N ALA A 166 43.07 2.01 -2.52
CA ALA A 166 42.89 3.35 -2.00
C ALA A 166 41.56 3.92 -2.51
N PRO A 167 40.80 4.69 -1.70
CA PRO A 167 39.58 5.34 -2.18
C PRO A 167 39.96 6.20 -3.39
N GLN A 168 39.44 5.82 -4.55
CA GLN A 168 39.59 6.62 -5.76
C GLN A 168 39.04 8.00 -5.45
N ARG A 169 39.86 9.04 -5.64
CA ARG A 169 39.39 10.43 -5.59
C ARG A 169 38.19 10.54 -6.53
N PRO A 170 37.09 11.19 -6.13
CA PRO A 170 35.94 11.36 -7.02
C PRO A 170 36.44 12.01 -8.32
N HIS A 171 36.07 11.41 -9.46
CA HIS A 171 36.34 12.01 -10.76
C HIS A 171 35.87 13.49 -10.73
N PRO A 172 36.61 14.45 -11.31
CA PRO A 172 36.27 15.88 -11.24
C PRO A 172 34.85 16.18 -11.71
N GLN A 173 34.33 15.38 -12.66
CA GLN A 173 32.96 15.44 -13.17
C GLN A 173 31.91 15.00 -12.13
N VAL A 174 32.22 14.05 -11.26
CA VAL A 174 31.32 13.62 -10.17
C VAL A 174 31.17 14.74 -9.15
N ALA A 175 32.26 15.43 -8.81
CA ALA A 175 32.20 16.58 -7.91
C ALA A 175 31.36 17.74 -8.48
N GLU A 176 31.45 17.99 -9.78
CA GLU A 176 30.63 19.00 -10.46
C GLU A 176 29.13 18.60 -10.51
N CYS A 177 28.84 17.32 -10.76
CA CYS A 177 27.49 16.76 -10.71
C CYS A 177 26.87 16.88 -9.31
N LEU A 178 27.60 16.50 -8.27
CA LEU A 178 27.17 16.67 -6.88
C LEU A 178 26.91 18.15 -6.55
N ARG A 179 27.74 19.07 -7.06
CA ARG A 179 27.53 20.52 -6.88
C ARG A 179 26.24 21.01 -7.55
N LEU A 180 25.98 20.60 -8.79
CA LEU A 180 24.75 20.95 -9.51
C LEU A 180 23.51 20.36 -8.85
N MET A 181 23.58 19.12 -8.36
CA MET A 181 22.50 18.49 -7.61
C MET A 181 22.22 19.18 -6.28
N ALA A 182 23.25 19.57 -5.53
CA ALA A 182 23.09 20.34 -4.30
C ALA A 182 22.43 21.71 -4.57
N GLN A 183 22.81 22.37 -5.67
CA GLN A 183 22.19 23.63 -6.08
C GLN A 183 20.72 23.42 -6.49
N ALA A 184 20.41 22.37 -7.25
CA ALA A 184 19.05 22.02 -7.64
C ALA A 184 18.17 21.72 -6.42
N LYS A 185 18.68 20.96 -5.44
CA LYS A 185 17.96 20.66 -4.20
C LYS A 185 17.68 21.92 -3.37
N MET A 186 18.66 22.81 -3.25
CA MET A 186 18.45 24.11 -2.60
C MET A 186 17.36 24.95 -3.27
N GLN A 187 17.25 24.90 -4.61
CA GLN A 187 16.17 25.61 -5.32
C GLN A 187 14.80 24.95 -5.09
N LEU A 188 14.76 23.61 -5.05
CA LEU A 188 13.55 22.87 -4.70
C LEU A 188 13.08 23.17 -3.26
N ASP A 189 14.02 23.23 -2.31
CA ASP A 189 13.73 23.59 -0.91
C ASP A 189 13.20 25.03 -0.78
N ARG A 190 13.57 25.92 -1.70
CA ARG A 190 13.03 27.29 -1.81
C ARG A 190 11.69 27.36 -2.56
N GLY A 191 11.23 26.26 -3.15
CA GLY A 191 10.01 26.19 -3.95
C GLY A 191 10.18 26.65 -5.41
N ASP A 192 11.40 26.97 -5.86
CA ASP A 192 11.68 27.31 -7.25
C ASP A 192 11.94 26.04 -8.08
N VAL A 193 10.84 25.36 -8.42
CA VAL A 193 10.84 24.07 -9.11
C VAL A 193 11.35 24.19 -10.55
N ASN A 194 11.18 25.35 -11.18
CA ASN A 194 11.65 25.60 -12.54
C ASN A 194 13.18 25.70 -12.59
N SER A 195 13.78 26.48 -11.70
CA SER A 195 15.24 26.57 -11.58
C SER A 195 15.88 25.24 -11.15
N ALA A 196 15.22 24.50 -10.25
CA ALA A 196 15.64 23.16 -9.85
C ALA A 196 15.66 22.18 -11.03
N ASN A 197 14.65 22.21 -11.90
CA ASN A 197 14.54 21.33 -13.07
C ASN A 197 15.70 21.53 -14.05
N VAL A 198 16.07 22.78 -14.34
CA VAL A 198 17.17 23.10 -15.26
C VAL A 198 18.50 22.53 -14.74
N LEU A 199 18.81 22.76 -13.46
CA LEU A 199 20.04 22.30 -12.83
C LEU A 199 20.10 20.76 -12.73
N ALA A 200 18.96 20.11 -12.41
CA ALA A 200 18.88 18.66 -12.35
C ALA A 200 19.04 18.00 -13.73
N LYS A 201 18.47 18.60 -14.79
CA LYS A 201 18.68 18.14 -16.18
C LYS A 201 20.14 18.29 -16.60
N GLN A 202 20.78 19.41 -16.27
CA GLN A 202 22.21 19.60 -16.53
C GLN A 202 23.05 18.54 -15.80
N ALA A 203 22.71 18.19 -14.57
CA ALA A 203 23.36 17.12 -13.83
C ALA A 203 23.15 15.74 -14.48
N TYR A 204 21.95 15.46 -14.99
CA TYR A 204 21.60 14.21 -15.67
C TYR A 204 22.27 14.08 -17.06
N GLU A 205 22.39 15.18 -17.80
CA GLU A 205 23.01 15.23 -19.12
C GLU A 205 24.51 14.90 -19.10
N MET A 206 25.18 15.06 -17.95
CA MET A 206 26.57 14.64 -17.78
C MET A 206 26.76 13.12 -17.86
N ARG A 207 25.69 12.32 -17.85
CA ARG A 207 25.69 10.85 -18.10
C ARG A 207 26.78 10.11 -17.32
N ILE A 208 26.94 10.45 -16.06
CA ILE A 208 27.91 9.80 -15.18
C ILE A 208 27.34 8.42 -14.78
N PRO A 209 28.11 7.34 -14.90
CA PRO A 209 27.68 6.01 -14.50
C PRO A 209 27.45 5.92 -12.99
N ASP A 210 26.49 5.10 -12.59
CA ASP A 210 26.01 4.99 -11.22
C ASP A 210 27.07 4.45 -10.24
N GLU A 211 28.06 3.71 -10.74
CA GLU A 211 29.20 3.20 -9.97
C GLU A 211 30.17 4.31 -9.53
N ALA A 212 30.12 5.48 -10.16
CA ALA A 212 30.97 6.62 -9.82
C ALA A 212 30.48 7.39 -8.59
N PHE A 213 29.26 7.10 -8.12
CA PHE A 213 28.67 7.72 -6.93
C PHE A 213 28.88 6.84 -5.69
N GLY A 214 29.09 7.46 -4.54
CA GLY A 214 29.20 6.74 -3.28
C GLY A 214 27.88 6.05 -2.88
N PRO A 215 27.92 5.06 -1.94
CA PRO A 215 26.73 4.31 -1.51
C PRO A 215 25.58 5.17 -0.96
N ASN A 216 25.88 6.38 -0.48
CA ASN A 216 24.90 7.32 0.11
C ASN A 216 24.69 8.59 -0.72
N ASP A 217 25.30 8.70 -1.90
CA ASP A 217 25.19 9.90 -2.73
C ASP A 217 23.88 9.87 -3.54
N PRO A 218 23.16 11.00 -3.64
CA PRO A 218 21.95 11.08 -4.44
C PRO A 218 22.29 10.93 -5.92
N ARG A 219 21.51 10.11 -6.64
CA ARG A 219 21.66 9.93 -8.09
C ARG A 219 20.89 11.02 -8.85
N PRO A 220 21.43 11.53 -9.97
CA PRO A 220 20.78 12.61 -10.74
C PRO A 220 19.35 12.29 -11.17
N TRP A 221 19.09 11.04 -11.57
CA TRP A 221 17.76 10.61 -11.99
C TRP A 221 16.73 10.63 -10.84
N MET A 222 17.16 10.37 -9.60
CA MET A 222 16.27 10.43 -8.42
C MET A 222 15.81 11.86 -8.15
N LEU A 223 16.70 12.84 -8.33
CA LEU A 223 16.38 14.25 -8.13
C LEU A 223 15.43 14.78 -9.20
N VAL A 224 15.60 14.37 -10.47
CA VAL A 224 14.67 14.71 -11.55
C VAL A 224 13.26 14.18 -11.23
N LEU A 225 13.14 12.94 -10.75
CA LEU A 225 11.86 12.35 -10.37
C LEU A 225 11.22 13.07 -9.17
N GLU A 226 12.01 13.46 -8.17
CA GLU A 226 11.56 14.27 -7.03
C GLU A 226 10.99 15.62 -7.49
N ILE A 227 11.69 16.29 -8.41
CA ILE A 227 11.24 17.55 -9.02
C ILE A 227 9.93 17.34 -9.79
N GLU A 228 9.82 16.31 -10.63
CA GLU A 228 8.58 16.01 -11.36
C GLU A 228 7.38 15.76 -10.43
N ARG A 229 7.61 15.07 -9.31
CA ARG A 229 6.60 14.88 -8.28
C ARG A 229 6.19 16.21 -7.65
N SER A 230 7.14 17.09 -7.37
CA SER A 230 6.86 18.42 -6.80
C SER A 230 6.07 19.32 -7.76
N VAL A 231 6.38 19.29 -9.07
CA VAL A 231 5.60 19.98 -10.11
C VAL A 231 4.15 19.48 -10.11
N ARG A 232 3.94 18.16 -10.04
CA ARG A 232 2.59 17.56 -10.00
C ARG A 232 1.83 17.93 -8.73
N GLN A 233 2.52 17.98 -7.58
CA GLN A 233 1.92 18.39 -6.32
C GLN A 233 1.52 19.87 -6.32
N GLN A 234 2.34 20.75 -6.90
CA GLN A 234 2.00 22.16 -7.08
C GLN A 234 0.87 22.36 -8.09
N ALA A 235 0.86 21.62 -9.21
CA ALA A 235 -0.23 21.64 -10.18
C ALA A 235 -1.55 21.12 -9.59
N GLY A 236 -1.49 20.16 -8.66
CA GLY A 236 -2.65 19.68 -7.91
C GLY A 236 -3.13 20.65 -6.81
N ALA A 237 -2.25 21.50 -6.28
CA ALA A 237 -2.59 22.48 -5.24
C ALA A 237 -3.32 23.71 -5.79
N THR A 238 -3.13 24.07 -7.06
CA THR A 238 -3.84 25.19 -7.70
C THR A 238 -5.32 24.88 -8.01
N ILE A 239 -5.74 23.61 -7.92
CA ILE A 239 -7.15 23.20 -8.13
C ILE A 239 -8.02 23.45 -6.90
N ALA A 240 -7.43 23.66 -5.71
CA ALA A 240 -8.20 23.81 -4.47
C ALA A 240 -8.73 25.24 -4.20
N ASN A 241 -8.44 26.23 -5.06
CA ASN A 241 -8.85 27.62 -4.82
C ASN A 241 -9.19 28.41 -6.10
N GLN A 242 -9.93 27.83 -7.02
CA GLN A 242 -10.58 28.54 -8.12
C GLN A 242 -12.04 28.09 -8.31
N PRO A 243 -13.00 29.01 -8.53
CA PRO A 243 -14.38 28.63 -8.80
C PRO A 243 -14.49 27.97 -10.18
N LEU A 244 -15.30 26.90 -10.24
CA LEU A 244 -15.57 26.08 -11.43
C LEU A 244 -15.84 26.92 -12.68
N ALA A 245 -15.00 26.76 -13.69
CA ALA A 245 -15.30 27.04 -15.08
C ALA A 245 -14.79 25.89 -15.96
N ASP A 246 -15.75 25.24 -16.63
CA ASP A 246 -15.72 24.47 -17.90
C ASP A 246 -14.64 23.37 -18.12
N PRO A 247 -15.02 22.08 -18.31
CA PRO A 247 -14.08 21.01 -18.58
C PRO A 247 -13.79 20.90 -20.09
N GLY A 248 -12.82 21.68 -20.56
CA GLY A 248 -12.30 21.55 -21.91
C GLY A 248 -10.79 21.78 -21.92
N VAL A 249 -10.06 20.80 -22.46
CA VAL A 249 -8.59 20.80 -22.73
C VAL A 249 -7.72 20.19 -21.62
N ALA A 250 -7.55 18.87 -21.71
CA ALA A 250 -6.30 18.21 -21.33
C ALA A 250 -5.26 18.46 -22.45
N PRO A 251 -3.96 18.57 -22.12
CA PRO A 251 -3.10 17.45 -22.49
C PRO A 251 -1.88 17.22 -21.58
N ALA A 252 -1.50 15.95 -21.40
CA ALA A 252 -0.14 15.48 -21.69
C ALA A 252 -0.10 13.95 -21.65
N VAL A 253 0.01 13.36 -22.83
CA VAL A 253 0.33 11.95 -23.10
C VAL A 253 1.81 11.73 -22.78
N TYR A 254 2.14 10.70 -21.98
CA TYR A 254 3.51 10.19 -21.89
C TYR A 254 3.68 9.03 -22.87
N SER A 255 4.60 9.19 -23.81
CA SER A 255 5.13 8.12 -24.66
C SER A 255 6.42 7.61 -24.05
N THR A 256 6.50 6.30 -23.81
CA THR A 256 7.73 5.59 -23.43
C THR A 256 8.31 4.90 -24.67
N ASN A 257 9.33 5.49 -25.30
CA ASN A 257 10.55 4.81 -25.74
C ASN A 257 11.48 5.78 -26.48
N GLY A 258 12.78 5.64 -26.21
CA GLY A 258 13.80 6.61 -26.59
C GLY A 258 14.19 6.61 -28.07
N THR A 259 14.42 7.80 -28.63
CA THR A 259 15.72 8.27 -29.15
C THR A 259 15.57 9.68 -29.74
N ALA A 260 16.52 10.55 -29.37
CA ALA A 260 17.00 11.77 -30.04
C ALA A 260 16.02 12.82 -30.64
N ASN A 261 16.12 14.03 -30.07
CA ASN A 261 15.97 15.37 -30.68
C ASN A 261 14.74 15.68 -31.56
N ALA A 262 13.76 16.37 -30.98
CA ALA A 262 12.95 17.35 -31.70
C ALA A 262 12.46 18.46 -30.74
N TYR A 263 12.69 19.71 -31.17
CA TYR A 263 12.37 20.95 -30.48
C TYR A 263 10.88 21.15 -30.23
N VAL A 264 10.51 21.69 -29.05
CA VAL A 264 9.30 22.50 -28.86
C VAL A 264 9.66 23.73 -28.02
N GLN A 265 9.63 24.90 -28.64
CA GLN A 265 9.68 26.22 -27.98
C GLN A 265 8.26 26.65 -27.58
N PRO A 266 8.01 27.17 -26.37
CA PRO A 266 6.81 27.95 -26.11
C PRO A 266 7.02 29.42 -26.47
N ALA A 267 5.98 29.98 -27.11
CA ALA A 267 5.92 31.30 -27.70
C ALA A 267 5.95 32.44 -26.65
N ALA A 268 6.65 33.51 -27.03
CA ALA A 268 6.69 34.79 -26.34
C ALA A 268 5.34 35.52 -26.44
N ALA A 269 4.85 36.04 -25.31
CA ALA A 269 3.80 37.05 -25.28
C ALA A 269 4.41 38.41 -24.91
N LEU A 270 4.20 39.37 -25.81
CA LEU A 270 4.60 40.78 -25.70
C LEU A 270 3.93 41.47 -24.50
N GLN A 271 4.73 42.28 -23.79
CA GLN A 271 4.26 43.37 -22.95
C GLN A 271 3.98 44.62 -23.82
N PRO A 272 3.13 45.54 -23.33
CA PRO A 272 3.50 46.96 -23.41
C PRO A 272 3.38 47.69 -22.07
N THR A 273 4.54 48.21 -21.63
CA THR A 273 4.82 49.55 -21.08
C THR A 273 3.67 50.50 -20.67
N GLY A 274 3.72 51.00 -19.42
CA GLY A 274 3.20 52.32 -19.00
C GLY A 274 2.78 52.41 -17.51
N PRO A 275 2.96 53.55 -16.79
CA PRO A 275 3.59 53.52 -15.46
C PRO A 275 2.71 53.82 -14.22
N VAL A 276 3.10 53.15 -13.13
CA VAL A 276 3.13 53.48 -11.68
C VAL A 276 2.29 54.66 -11.13
N GLY A 277 1.44 54.34 -10.13
CA GLY A 277 0.96 55.24 -9.07
C GLY A 277 0.67 54.43 -7.80
N GLN A 278 1.18 54.90 -6.66
CA GLN A 278 1.50 54.13 -5.44
C GLN A 278 0.56 54.45 -4.27
N LEU A 279 0.36 53.45 -3.40
CA LEU A 279 0.05 53.50 -1.95
C LEU A 279 -1.38 53.82 -1.48
N ALA A 280 -2.03 52.83 -0.85
CA ALA A 280 -2.50 52.94 0.54
C ALA A 280 -2.92 51.55 1.07
N GLN A 281 -2.24 51.09 2.13
CA GLN A 281 -2.67 50.01 3.01
C GLN A 281 -3.53 50.61 4.13
N ALA A 282 -4.65 49.97 4.48
CA ALA A 282 -5.19 50.02 5.84
C ALA A 282 -6.12 48.82 6.07
N GLU A 283 -5.74 48.01 7.05
CA GLU A 283 -6.52 46.95 7.69
C GLU A 283 -7.09 47.51 9.04
N PRO A 284 -7.86 46.76 9.86
CA PRO A 284 -9.26 47.09 10.21
C PRO A 284 -9.48 47.41 11.71
N GLY A 285 -10.72 47.80 12.08
CA GLY A 285 -11.19 47.61 13.47
C GLY A 285 -12.37 48.46 13.96
N SER A 286 -13.34 47.74 14.56
CA SER A 286 -14.35 48.10 15.59
C SER A 286 -15.61 48.88 15.22
N ASP A 287 -16.68 48.11 14.98
CA ASP A 287 -17.92 48.00 15.76
C ASP A 287 -18.40 49.21 16.59
N ASP A 288 -19.62 49.67 16.27
CA ASP A 288 -20.59 50.11 17.29
C ASP A 288 -21.99 49.57 16.94
N LEU A 289 -22.66 49.03 17.96
CA LEU A 289 -23.86 48.20 17.94
C LEU A 289 -25.16 49.02 18.08
N GLY A 290 -26.27 48.51 17.53
CA GLY A 290 -27.61 48.93 17.95
C GLY A 290 -28.80 48.48 17.07
N ASP A 291 -29.01 47.17 16.95
CA ASP A 291 -30.26 46.36 17.00
C ASP A 291 -31.67 47.05 17.04
N PRO A 292 -32.80 46.31 16.90
CA PRO A 292 -33.16 45.25 15.93
C PRO A 292 -34.65 45.37 15.48
N PHE A 293 -35.02 45.13 14.22
CA PHE A 293 -36.33 44.55 13.80
C PHE A 293 -36.45 44.60 12.28
N ALA A 294 -36.54 43.42 11.65
CA ALA A 294 -37.31 43.06 10.45
C ALA A 294 -36.52 42.09 9.55
N ALA A 295 -37.03 40.87 9.48
CA ALA A 295 -36.62 39.85 8.52
C ALA A 295 -37.26 40.13 7.16
N ASP A 296 -36.46 40.05 6.09
CA ASP A 296 -36.70 39.31 4.82
C ASP A 296 -35.84 39.91 3.70
N ASP A 297 -34.92 39.10 3.18
CA ASP A 297 -34.17 39.27 1.92
C ASP A 297 -35.04 38.68 0.80
N PRO A 298 -35.27 39.39 -0.34
CA PRO A 298 -34.30 39.36 -1.43
C PRO A 298 -34.06 40.72 -2.10
N SER A 299 -32.81 40.94 -2.47
CA SER A 299 -32.34 41.89 -3.47
C SER A 299 -33.19 41.90 -4.76
N LEU A 300 -33.91 43.01 -4.96
CA LEU A 300 -34.41 43.52 -6.24
C LEU A 300 -33.91 44.98 -6.33
N PRO A 301 -33.21 45.41 -7.40
CA PRO A 301 -33.25 46.81 -7.76
C PRO A 301 -34.64 47.07 -8.34
N ASP A 302 -35.56 47.48 -7.47
CA ASP A 302 -36.84 48.07 -7.88
C ASP A 302 -36.55 49.37 -8.62
N VAL A 303 -36.42 49.28 -9.94
CA VAL A 303 -36.47 50.43 -10.86
C VAL A 303 -37.94 50.64 -11.22
N THR A 304 -38.74 51.11 -10.27
CA THR A 304 -40.04 51.70 -10.58
C THR A 304 -39.99 53.19 -10.28
N GLY A 305 -39.85 53.98 -11.35
CA GLY A 305 -40.05 55.43 -11.26
C GLY A 305 -39.17 56.30 -12.16
N ARG A 306 -38.19 55.74 -12.87
CA ARG A 306 -37.54 56.50 -13.96
C ARG A 306 -38.37 56.37 -15.24
N PRO A 307 -38.80 57.48 -15.87
CA PRO A 307 -39.31 57.40 -17.23
C PRO A 307 -38.19 56.79 -18.09
N ILE A 308 -38.52 55.71 -18.78
CA ILE A 308 -37.60 55.03 -19.70
C ILE A 308 -37.49 55.95 -20.91
N GLU A 309 -36.54 56.87 -20.89
CA GLU A 309 -36.37 57.90 -21.92
C GLU A 309 -35.40 57.46 -23.03
N SER A 310 -34.61 56.42 -22.77
CA SER A 310 -33.52 56.01 -23.66
C SER A 310 -33.90 54.79 -24.49
N ALA A 311 -33.77 54.94 -25.81
CA ALA A 311 -34.03 53.89 -26.78
C ALA A 311 -33.11 52.65 -26.62
N SER A 312 -31.91 52.85 -26.07
CA SER A 312 -30.96 51.79 -25.69
C SER A 312 -31.43 50.97 -24.48
N GLU A 313 -32.11 51.59 -23.51
CA GLU A 313 -32.63 50.90 -22.32
C GLU A 313 -33.82 50.00 -22.68
N LEU A 314 -34.69 50.46 -23.59
CA LEU A 314 -35.79 49.63 -24.12
C LEU A 314 -35.27 48.39 -24.88
N MET A 315 -34.15 48.53 -25.58
CA MET A 315 -33.49 47.41 -26.25
C MET A 315 -32.94 46.40 -25.24
N GLN A 316 -32.25 46.86 -24.20
CA GLN A 316 -31.74 45.98 -23.13
C GLN A 316 -32.87 45.26 -22.38
N LEU A 317 -33.95 45.99 -22.06
CA LEU A 317 -35.12 45.42 -21.39
C LEU A 317 -35.82 44.36 -22.27
N GLY A 318 -35.87 44.59 -23.59
CA GLY A 318 -36.38 43.62 -24.56
C GLY A 318 -35.51 42.36 -24.65
N GLU A 319 -34.19 42.52 -24.63
CA GLU A 319 -33.23 41.40 -24.61
C GLU A 319 -33.35 40.58 -23.32
N ASP A 320 -33.56 41.22 -22.17
CA ASP A 320 -33.80 40.53 -20.90
C ASP A 320 -35.16 39.82 -20.87
N ALA A 321 -36.20 40.38 -21.49
CA ALA A 321 -37.48 39.70 -21.65
C ALA A 321 -37.35 38.44 -22.53
N LEU A 322 -36.49 38.46 -23.56
CA LEU A 322 -36.18 37.26 -24.33
C LEU A 322 -35.42 36.20 -23.53
N ARG A 323 -34.48 36.62 -22.67
CA ARG A 323 -33.79 35.70 -21.75
C ARG A 323 -34.78 35.03 -20.80
N GLN A 324 -35.84 35.73 -20.41
CA GLN A 324 -36.92 35.22 -19.55
C GLN A 324 -37.97 34.39 -20.32
N ARG A 325 -37.77 34.14 -21.62
CA ARG A 325 -38.73 33.48 -22.53
C ARG A 325 -40.09 34.19 -22.65
N ASP A 326 -40.16 35.48 -22.30
CA ASP A 326 -41.37 36.29 -22.43
C ASP A 326 -41.37 37.01 -23.78
N THR A 327 -41.77 36.28 -24.82
CA THR A 327 -41.74 36.75 -26.21
C THR A 327 -42.74 37.88 -26.48
N GLU A 328 -43.85 37.91 -25.75
CA GLU A 328 -44.88 38.95 -25.89
C GLU A 328 -44.40 40.28 -25.30
N ARG A 329 -43.84 40.24 -24.08
CA ARG A 329 -43.26 41.44 -23.47
C ARG A 329 -42.07 41.95 -24.27
N ALA A 330 -41.19 41.06 -24.72
CA ALA A 330 -40.06 41.43 -25.58
C ALA A 330 -40.50 42.14 -26.86
N LYS A 331 -41.55 41.64 -27.54
CA LYS A 331 -42.10 42.26 -28.75
C LYS A 331 -42.60 43.68 -28.49
N THR A 332 -43.31 43.93 -27.38
CA THR A 332 -43.81 45.27 -27.06
C THR A 332 -42.68 46.26 -26.79
N LEU A 333 -41.61 45.83 -26.10
CA LEU A 333 -40.44 46.64 -25.80
C LEU A 333 -39.62 46.96 -27.05
N PHE A 334 -39.44 45.98 -27.93
CA PHE A 334 -38.78 46.20 -29.22
C PHE A 334 -39.60 47.09 -30.17
N GLN A 335 -40.93 47.03 -30.12
CA GLN A 335 -41.80 47.97 -30.85
C GLN A 335 -41.68 49.41 -30.31
N GLN A 336 -41.55 49.58 -29.00
CA GLN A 336 -41.32 50.90 -28.38
C GLN A 336 -39.92 51.43 -28.71
N ALA A 337 -38.89 50.57 -28.67
CA ALA A 337 -37.54 50.92 -29.10
C ALA A 337 -37.48 51.33 -30.59
N TRP A 338 -38.32 50.71 -31.43
CA TRP A 338 -38.45 51.05 -32.85
C TRP A 338 -39.04 52.45 -33.07
N GLN A 339 -39.90 52.95 -32.18
CA GLN A 339 -40.41 54.32 -32.27
C GLN A 339 -39.33 55.36 -32.00
N LEU A 340 -38.28 54.98 -31.26
CA LEU A 340 -37.13 55.83 -30.90
C LEU A 340 -35.89 55.51 -31.76
N GLU A 341 -36.08 54.90 -32.94
CA GLU A 341 -35.03 54.45 -33.87
C GLU A 341 -34.01 55.55 -34.22
N SER A 342 -34.45 56.81 -34.30
CA SER A 342 -33.59 57.96 -34.62
C SER A 342 -32.47 58.20 -33.60
N GLN A 343 -32.61 57.66 -32.38
CA GLN A 343 -31.61 57.76 -31.31
C GLN A 343 -30.70 56.52 -31.25
N LEU A 344 -30.98 55.47 -32.03
CA LEU A 344 -30.17 54.26 -32.10
C LEU A 344 -29.07 54.37 -33.16
N ASP A 345 -27.90 53.86 -32.80
CA ASP A 345 -26.78 53.61 -33.70
C ASP A 345 -27.19 52.64 -34.84
N PRO A 346 -26.67 52.77 -36.08
CA PRO A 346 -27.06 51.92 -37.20
C PRO A 346 -26.93 50.41 -36.93
N ALA A 347 -25.93 49.99 -36.14
CA ALA A 347 -25.76 48.59 -35.78
C ALA A 347 -26.82 48.09 -34.77
N ALA A 348 -27.38 48.99 -33.96
CA ALA A 348 -28.43 48.65 -32.99
C ALA A 348 -29.80 48.51 -33.69
N ARG A 349 -30.05 49.31 -34.75
CA ARG A 349 -31.25 49.17 -35.58
C ARG A 349 -31.31 47.84 -36.32
N GLN A 350 -30.17 47.39 -36.87
CA GLN A 350 -30.09 46.10 -37.54
C GLN A 350 -30.43 44.95 -36.59
N ARG A 351 -29.85 44.96 -35.37
CA ARG A 351 -30.15 43.97 -34.34
C ARG A 351 -31.62 43.99 -33.93
N LEU A 352 -32.22 45.16 -33.78
CA LEU A 352 -33.65 45.29 -33.45
C LEU A 352 -34.55 44.70 -34.54
N GLN A 353 -34.19 44.94 -35.80
CA GLN A 353 -34.90 44.37 -36.95
C GLN A 353 -34.80 42.84 -36.99
N ASP A 354 -33.61 42.28 -36.73
CA ASP A 354 -33.39 40.83 -36.67
C ASP A 354 -34.23 40.19 -35.54
N HIS A 355 -34.29 40.82 -34.37
CA HIS A 355 -35.10 40.35 -33.24
C HIS A 355 -36.61 40.40 -33.53
N LEU A 356 -37.10 41.45 -34.18
CA LEU A 356 -38.50 41.54 -34.60
C LEU A 356 -38.84 40.52 -35.69
N GLN A 357 -37.87 40.16 -36.54
CA GLN A 357 -38.05 39.13 -37.57
C GLN A 357 -38.08 37.72 -36.98
N LEU A 358 -37.25 37.44 -35.98
CA LEU A 358 -37.28 36.21 -35.18
C LEU A 358 -38.59 36.04 -34.40
N LEU A 359 -39.14 37.15 -33.88
CA LEU A 359 -40.40 37.17 -33.12
C LEU A 359 -41.65 37.20 -34.02
N ARG A 360 -41.47 37.34 -35.33
CA ARG A 360 -42.58 37.31 -36.29
C ARG A 360 -42.94 35.86 -36.58
N THR A 361 -43.73 35.27 -35.71
CA THR A 361 -44.35 33.96 -35.96
C THR A 361 -45.18 34.08 -37.26
N PRO A 362 -44.94 33.23 -38.28
CA PRO A 362 -45.89 33.12 -39.37
C PRO A 362 -47.25 32.71 -38.78
N PRO A 363 -48.38 33.23 -39.29
CA PRO A 363 -49.68 32.71 -38.89
C PRO A 363 -49.65 31.21 -39.20
N SER A 364 -49.83 30.39 -38.16
CA SER A 364 -50.05 28.97 -38.30
C SER A 364 -51.22 28.80 -39.28
N THR A 365 -50.92 28.33 -40.48
CA THR A 365 -51.91 27.72 -41.35
C THR A 365 -52.40 26.48 -40.63
N GLU A 366 -53.52 26.62 -39.92
CA GLU A 366 -54.39 25.53 -39.55
C GLU A 366 -54.95 24.93 -40.84
N ASP A 367 -54.16 24.09 -41.51
CA ASP A 367 -54.69 23.11 -42.45
C ASP A 367 -54.86 21.79 -41.69
N ASP A 368 -56.13 21.59 -41.34
CA ASP A 368 -56.75 20.44 -40.71
C ASP A 368 -56.75 19.28 -41.73
N ASP A 369 -55.74 18.41 -41.71
CA ASP A 369 -55.79 17.10 -42.38
C ASP A 369 -54.74 16.12 -41.80
N THR A 370 -54.73 15.98 -40.47
CA THR A 370 -54.08 14.83 -39.81
C THR A 370 -55.13 13.95 -39.15
N PRO A 371 -55.06 12.62 -39.29
CA PRO A 371 -55.99 11.72 -38.61
C PRO A 371 -55.86 11.93 -37.10
N LYS A 372 -56.92 12.42 -36.47
CA LYS A 372 -56.95 12.66 -35.02
C LYS A 372 -56.86 11.31 -34.31
N LEU A 373 -55.68 11.00 -33.76
CA LEU A 373 -55.46 9.81 -32.93
C LEU A 373 -56.49 9.75 -31.80
N THR A 374 -56.94 8.56 -31.45
CA THR A 374 -57.88 8.33 -30.34
C THR A 374 -57.23 8.72 -29.01
N ALA A 375 -57.98 9.23 -28.03
CA ALA A 375 -57.42 9.73 -26.76
C ALA A 375 -56.57 8.67 -26.00
N GLY A 376 -56.87 7.38 -26.15
CA GLY A 376 -56.07 6.28 -25.60
C GLY A 376 -54.72 6.07 -26.32
N GLU A 377 -54.69 6.18 -27.64
CA GLU A 377 -53.47 6.07 -28.46
C GLU A 377 -52.52 7.24 -28.20
N GLN A 378 -53.07 8.45 -27.99
CA GLN A 378 -52.28 9.63 -27.62
C GLN A 378 -51.59 9.47 -26.26
N GLN A 379 -52.26 8.82 -25.29
CA GLN A 379 -51.65 8.53 -23.98
C GLN A 379 -50.52 7.49 -24.08
N LEU A 380 -50.68 6.46 -24.93
CA LEU A 380 -49.67 5.44 -25.17
C LEU A 380 -48.41 6.07 -25.83
N VAL A 381 -48.60 6.83 -26.90
CA VAL A 381 -47.53 7.57 -27.58
C VAL A 381 -46.77 8.46 -26.61
N ARG A 382 -47.47 9.21 -25.75
CA ARG A 382 -46.82 10.09 -24.77
C ARG A 382 -45.96 9.33 -23.76
N ARG A 383 -46.39 8.15 -23.30
CA ARG A 383 -45.59 7.29 -22.41
C ARG A 383 -44.32 6.81 -23.12
N PHE A 384 -44.45 6.28 -24.33
CA PHE A 384 -43.30 5.81 -25.11
C PHE A 384 -42.32 6.94 -25.44
N VAL A 385 -42.79 8.14 -25.78
CA VAL A 385 -41.91 9.31 -25.99
C VAL A 385 -41.11 9.65 -24.73
N THR A 386 -41.74 9.57 -23.54
CA THR A 386 -41.03 9.82 -22.28
C THR A 386 -40.04 8.72 -21.94
N GLU A 387 -40.37 7.47 -22.23
CA GLU A 387 -39.52 6.31 -21.99
C GLU A 387 -38.30 6.30 -22.93
N VAL A 388 -38.53 6.49 -24.23
CA VAL A 388 -37.46 6.66 -25.24
C VAL A 388 -36.57 7.84 -24.87
N GLY A 389 -37.15 8.98 -24.44
CA GLY A 389 -36.37 10.14 -24.00
C GLY A 389 -35.50 9.84 -22.76
N ARG A 390 -36.02 9.06 -21.81
CA ARG A 390 -35.28 8.62 -20.63
C ARG A 390 -34.14 7.66 -21.00
N GLU A 391 -34.41 6.68 -21.87
CA GLU A 391 -33.40 5.69 -22.27
C GLU A 391 -32.33 6.33 -23.17
N GLN A 392 -32.70 7.25 -24.06
CA GLN A 392 -31.74 8.07 -24.82
C GLN A 392 -30.85 8.92 -23.89
N ALA A 393 -31.41 9.49 -22.83
CA ALA A 393 -30.61 10.22 -21.84
C ALA A 393 -29.69 9.30 -21.03
N ALA A 394 -30.11 8.07 -20.74
CA ALA A 394 -29.27 7.06 -20.08
C ALA A 394 -28.12 6.60 -21.00
N ALA A 395 -28.40 6.33 -22.28
CA ALA A 395 -27.39 5.99 -23.28
C ALA A 395 -26.36 7.12 -23.45
N ARG A 396 -26.79 8.38 -23.43
CA ARG A 396 -25.87 9.53 -23.47
C ARG A 396 -24.91 9.60 -22.28
N ARG A 397 -25.34 9.18 -21.08
CA ARG A 397 -24.43 9.08 -19.92
C ARG A 397 -23.41 7.96 -20.09
N LEU A 398 -23.83 6.84 -20.67
CA LEU A 398 -22.95 5.73 -20.98
C LEU A 398 -21.98 6.04 -22.12
N LEU A 399 -22.23 7.05 -22.95
CA LEU A 399 -21.36 7.41 -24.06
C LEU A 399 -19.96 7.86 -23.59
N ASP A 400 -19.83 8.37 -22.37
CA ASP A 400 -18.55 8.75 -21.78
C ASP A 400 -17.84 7.56 -21.09
N GLU A 401 -18.60 6.60 -20.55
CA GLU A 401 -18.08 5.46 -19.80
C GLU A 401 -17.82 4.23 -20.68
N ASP A 402 -18.84 3.82 -21.44
CA ASP A 402 -18.84 2.64 -22.30
C ASP A 402 -19.70 2.90 -23.56
N PRO A 403 -19.09 3.46 -24.62
CA PRO A 403 -19.78 3.81 -25.85
C PRO A 403 -20.42 2.62 -26.56
N ARG A 404 -19.85 1.41 -26.41
CA ARG A 404 -20.37 0.20 -27.05
C ARG A 404 -21.68 -0.24 -26.39
N LYS A 405 -21.72 -0.26 -25.05
CA LYS A 405 -22.96 -0.53 -24.31
C LYS A 405 -24.06 0.50 -24.61
N ALA A 406 -23.70 1.78 -24.76
CA ALA A 406 -24.65 2.82 -25.14
C ALA A 406 -25.29 2.54 -26.51
N TRP A 407 -24.47 2.13 -27.50
CA TRP A 407 -24.94 1.78 -28.83
C TRP A 407 -25.84 0.53 -28.84
N ASP A 408 -25.46 -0.51 -28.10
CA ASP A 408 -26.27 -1.73 -27.96
C ASP A 408 -27.64 -1.43 -27.35
N ARG A 409 -27.70 -0.61 -26.29
CA ARG A 409 -28.98 -0.18 -25.68
C ARG A 409 -29.85 0.60 -26.64
N LEU A 410 -29.28 1.48 -27.45
CA LEU A 410 -30.04 2.25 -28.45
C LEU A 410 -30.60 1.35 -29.56
N LYS A 411 -29.88 0.28 -29.94
CA LYS A 411 -30.38 -0.73 -30.87
C LYS A 411 -31.51 -1.56 -30.28
N GLU A 412 -31.36 -2.01 -29.05
CA GLU A 412 -32.42 -2.71 -28.34
C GLU A 412 -33.68 -1.85 -28.23
N LEU A 413 -33.52 -0.56 -27.89
CA LEU A 413 -34.62 0.41 -27.86
C LEU A 413 -35.28 0.61 -29.23
N ARG A 414 -34.49 0.61 -30.32
CA ARG A 414 -35.01 0.67 -31.69
C ARG A 414 -35.92 -0.53 -31.98
N ASP A 415 -35.46 -1.72 -31.62
CA ASP A 415 -36.20 -2.96 -31.86
C ASP A 415 -37.47 -3.03 -31.01
N GLN A 416 -37.42 -2.59 -29.75
CA GLN A 416 -38.60 -2.45 -28.87
C GLN A 416 -39.64 -1.49 -29.45
N VAL A 417 -39.22 -0.36 -30.04
CA VAL A 417 -40.14 0.60 -30.68
C VAL A 417 -40.69 0.05 -32.00
N ALA A 418 -39.89 -0.72 -32.74
CA ALA A 418 -40.33 -1.38 -33.97
C ALA A 418 -41.40 -2.45 -33.71
N ASP A 419 -41.26 -3.21 -32.62
CA ASP A 419 -42.18 -4.29 -32.23
C ASP A 419 -43.44 -3.79 -31.49
N SER A 420 -43.48 -2.52 -31.09
CA SER A 420 -44.59 -1.94 -30.34
C SER A 420 -45.84 -1.66 -31.18
N GLU A 421 -47.02 -1.82 -30.57
CA GLU A 421 -48.35 -1.49 -31.15
C GLU A 421 -48.61 0.03 -31.19
N LEU A 422 -47.67 0.80 -31.72
CA LEU A 422 -47.81 2.24 -31.91
C LEU A 422 -48.47 2.57 -33.27
N PRO A 423 -49.19 3.69 -33.36
CA PRO A 423 -49.64 4.24 -34.65
C PRO A 423 -48.46 4.43 -35.60
N GLU A 424 -48.63 4.11 -36.88
CA GLU A 424 -47.55 4.06 -37.88
C GLU A 424 -46.75 5.36 -37.96
N THR A 425 -47.44 6.50 -37.95
CA THR A 425 -46.82 7.84 -37.98
C THR A 425 -45.98 8.14 -36.73
N ALA A 426 -46.44 7.75 -35.54
CA ALA A 426 -45.72 7.98 -34.29
C ALA A 426 -44.51 7.04 -34.15
N ARG A 427 -44.64 5.80 -34.60
CA ARG A 427 -43.55 4.82 -34.65
C ARG A 427 -42.43 5.30 -35.57
N GLU A 428 -42.74 5.74 -36.78
CA GLU A 428 -41.73 6.26 -37.73
C GLU A 428 -40.95 7.45 -37.16
N GLN A 429 -41.64 8.41 -36.53
CA GLN A 429 -41.00 9.57 -35.91
C GLN A 429 -40.03 9.17 -34.79
N LEU A 430 -40.40 8.20 -33.95
CA LEU A 430 -39.53 7.68 -32.89
C LEU A 430 -38.34 6.91 -33.46
N LEU A 431 -38.55 6.08 -34.48
CA LEU A 431 -37.48 5.33 -35.15
C LEU A 431 -36.46 6.26 -35.81
N VAL A 432 -36.90 7.32 -36.50
CA VAL A 432 -35.99 8.32 -37.09
C VAL A 432 -35.13 8.98 -36.01
N ARG A 433 -35.73 9.34 -34.87
CA ARG A 433 -35.01 9.95 -33.75
C ARG A 433 -33.98 8.98 -33.14
N ILE A 434 -34.35 7.72 -32.95
CA ILE A 434 -33.46 6.69 -32.41
C ILE A 434 -32.33 6.40 -33.40
N ASN A 435 -32.63 6.27 -34.70
CA ASN A 435 -31.63 6.05 -35.75
C ASN A 435 -30.62 7.20 -35.81
N ASN A 436 -31.07 8.46 -35.69
CA ASN A 436 -30.15 9.60 -35.60
C ASN A 436 -29.23 9.49 -34.38
N SER A 437 -29.74 9.09 -33.22
CA SER A 437 -28.90 8.87 -32.02
C SER A 437 -27.94 7.67 -32.16
N ILE A 438 -28.34 6.61 -32.86
CA ILE A 438 -27.47 5.47 -33.18
C ILE A 438 -26.33 5.92 -34.08
N ASN A 439 -26.64 6.66 -35.16
CA ASN A 439 -25.64 7.17 -36.09
C ASN A 439 -24.66 8.14 -35.40
N GLU A 440 -25.15 9.02 -34.53
CA GLU A 440 -24.30 9.92 -33.72
C GLU A 440 -23.34 9.13 -32.81
N THR A 441 -23.83 8.06 -32.18
CA THR A 441 -23.02 7.18 -31.33
C THR A 441 -22.01 6.38 -32.15
N GLU A 442 -22.40 5.88 -33.32
CA GLU A 442 -21.51 5.15 -34.23
C GLU A 442 -20.38 6.05 -34.75
N GLU A 443 -20.68 7.29 -35.14
CA GLU A 443 -19.67 8.27 -35.49
C GLU A 443 -18.72 8.57 -34.33
N PHE A 444 -19.26 8.67 -33.12
CA PHE A 444 -18.45 8.88 -31.92
C PHE A 444 -17.48 7.70 -31.69
N ILE A 445 -17.97 6.46 -31.81
CA ILE A 445 -17.15 5.24 -31.71
C ILE A 445 -16.09 5.22 -32.80
N ALA A 446 -16.44 5.53 -34.04
CA ALA A 446 -15.52 5.56 -35.17
C ALA A 446 -14.40 6.61 -34.96
N ARG A 447 -14.74 7.81 -34.47
CA ARG A 447 -13.79 8.89 -34.16
C ARG A 447 -12.88 8.54 -32.98
N ASN A 448 -13.37 7.81 -31.99
CA ASN A 448 -12.65 7.51 -30.74
C ASN A 448 -12.16 6.06 -30.61
N ARG A 449 -12.16 5.28 -31.70
CA ARG A 449 -11.88 3.83 -31.68
C ARG A 449 -10.67 3.42 -30.83
N VAL A 450 -9.56 4.13 -31.01
CA VAL A 450 -8.29 3.85 -30.31
C VAL A 450 -8.42 4.08 -28.80
N ARG A 451 -9.12 5.14 -28.39
CA ARG A 451 -9.34 5.44 -26.96
C ARG A 451 -10.25 4.40 -26.32
N ILE A 452 -11.29 3.96 -27.05
CA ILE A 452 -12.22 2.93 -26.58
C ILE A 452 -11.49 1.59 -26.41
N GLU A 453 -10.71 1.17 -27.40
CA GLU A 453 -9.92 -0.06 -27.33
C GLU A 453 -8.92 -0.01 -26.16
N GLN A 454 -8.27 1.14 -25.95
CA GLN A 454 -7.37 1.33 -24.81
C GLN A 454 -8.12 1.30 -23.46
N ALA A 455 -9.31 1.92 -23.38
CA ALA A 455 -10.13 1.89 -22.17
C ALA A 455 -10.58 0.46 -21.84
N GLU A 456 -10.99 -0.32 -22.85
CA GLU A 456 -11.36 -1.73 -22.71
C GLU A 456 -10.18 -2.57 -22.22
N GLN A 457 -8.99 -2.37 -22.79
CA GLN A 457 -7.77 -3.06 -22.33
C GLN A 457 -7.43 -2.66 -20.89
N ASN A 458 -7.50 -1.37 -20.55
CA ASN A 458 -7.24 -0.90 -19.19
C ASN A 458 -8.25 -1.47 -18.19
N GLN A 459 -9.53 -1.56 -18.57
CA GLN A 459 -10.56 -2.18 -17.75
C GLN A 459 -10.28 -3.66 -17.55
N ALA A 460 -9.99 -4.41 -18.63
CA ALA A 460 -9.64 -5.83 -18.54
C ALA A 460 -8.40 -6.07 -17.67
N VAL A 461 -7.39 -5.21 -17.79
CA VAL A 461 -6.18 -5.24 -16.92
C VAL A 461 -6.55 -4.93 -15.47
N THR A 462 -7.42 -3.97 -15.22
CA THR A 462 -7.87 -3.62 -13.86
C THR A 462 -8.65 -4.76 -13.22
N GLU A 463 -9.57 -5.38 -13.97
CA GLU A 463 -10.33 -6.56 -13.53
C GLU A 463 -9.39 -7.73 -13.21
N GLN A 464 -8.38 -7.98 -14.05
CA GLN A 464 -7.36 -9.00 -13.77
C GLN A 464 -6.56 -8.68 -12.51
N ILE A 465 -6.13 -7.42 -12.34
CA ILE A 465 -5.42 -6.97 -11.14
C ILE A 465 -6.28 -7.16 -9.89
N ASP A 466 -7.58 -6.86 -9.94
CA ASP A 466 -8.47 -7.02 -8.81
C ASP A 466 -8.71 -8.49 -8.48
N LEU A 467 -8.86 -9.37 -9.49
CA LEU A 467 -8.92 -10.82 -9.28
C LEU A 467 -7.63 -11.37 -8.66
N ASP A 468 -6.47 -10.92 -9.14
CA ASP A 468 -5.18 -11.35 -8.60
C ASP A 468 -4.96 -10.82 -7.17
N ARG A 469 -5.41 -9.60 -6.85
CA ARG A 469 -5.41 -9.06 -5.47
C ARG A 469 -6.27 -9.90 -4.55
N VAL A 470 -7.48 -10.27 -4.98
CA VAL A 470 -8.37 -11.14 -4.19
C VAL A 470 -7.69 -12.48 -3.93
N ARG A 471 -7.12 -13.11 -4.95
CA ARG A 471 -6.36 -14.37 -4.79
C ARG A 471 -5.17 -14.22 -3.84
N GLN A 472 -4.41 -13.13 -3.94
CA GLN A 472 -3.28 -12.86 -3.06
C GLN A 472 -3.72 -12.66 -1.60
N LEU A 473 -4.85 -12.00 -1.38
CA LEU A 473 -5.43 -11.83 -0.04
C LEU A 473 -5.88 -13.17 0.54
N GLU A 474 -6.53 -14.03 -0.26
CA GLU A 474 -6.93 -15.38 0.14
C GLU A 474 -5.72 -16.23 0.54
N VAL A 475 -4.67 -16.26 -0.30
CA VAL A 475 -3.41 -16.96 0.00
C VAL A 475 -2.74 -16.39 1.25
N SER A 476 -2.77 -15.08 1.44
CA SER A 476 -2.17 -14.43 2.63
C SER A 476 -2.93 -14.76 3.92
N ASP A 477 -4.26 -14.80 3.88
CA ASP A 477 -5.11 -15.19 5.02
C ASP A 477 -4.91 -16.67 5.39
N GLU A 478 -4.81 -17.55 4.39
CA GLU A 478 -4.51 -18.96 4.63
C GLU A 478 -3.09 -19.16 5.18
N LEU A 479 -2.11 -18.44 4.63
CA LEU A 479 -0.74 -18.46 5.13
C LEU A 479 -0.65 -18.00 6.58
N ALA A 480 -1.39 -16.95 6.96
CA ALA A 480 -1.43 -16.49 8.35
C ALA A 480 -1.92 -17.58 9.30
N LYS A 481 -2.99 -18.30 8.93
CA LYS A 481 -3.50 -19.44 9.72
C LYS A 481 -2.47 -20.56 9.84
N LEU A 482 -1.74 -20.87 8.77
CA LEU A 482 -0.68 -21.88 8.80
C LEU A 482 0.52 -21.45 9.64
N VAL A 483 0.86 -20.15 9.66
CA VAL A 483 1.89 -19.61 10.53
C VAL A 483 1.49 -19.76 12.00
N ASP A 484 0.25 -19.47 12.35
CA ASP A 484 -0.26 -19.64 13.72
C ASP A 484 -0.28 -21.12 14.14
N GLU A 485 -0.73 -22.02 13.26
CA GLU A 485 -0.69 -23.47 13.49
C GLU A 485 0.75 -23.96 13.64
N PHE A 486 1.66 -23.47 12.79
CA PHE A 486 3.08 -23.79 12.87
C PHE A 486 3.69 -23.34 14.19
N ASN A 487 3.45 -22.09 14.62
CA ASN A 487 3.95 -21.59 15.90
C ASN A 487 3.42 -22.45 17.05
N THR A 488 2.14 -22.82 17.02
CA THR A 488 1.54 -23.72 18.02
C THR A 488 2.22 -25.10 18.04
N LEU A 489 2.51 -25.70 16.88
CA LEU A 489 3.21 -26.99 16.80
C LEU A 489 4.67 -26.89 17.24
N MET A 490 5.33 -25.77 16.97
CA MET A 490 6.68 -25.50 17.45
C MET A 490 6.71 -25.36 18.97
N ASP A 491 5.73 -24.66 19.56
CA ASP A 491 5.57 -24.50 21.01
C ASP A 491 5.25 -25.84 21.71
N GLN A 492 4.54 -26.74 21.03
CA GLN A 492 4.24 -28.09 21.50
C GLN A 492 5.38 -29.09 21.26
N GLU A 493 6.52 -28.64 20.73
CA GLU A 493 7.67 -29.50 20.34
C GLU A 493 7.31 -30.61 19.32
N ARG A 494 6.21 -30.44 18.58
CA ARG A 494 5.73 -31.38 17.54
C ARG A 494 6.36 -31.06 16.19
N PHE A 495 7.69 -31.13 16.13
CA PHE A 495 8.47 -30.64 14.97
C PHE A 495 8.19 -31.40 13.66
N ALA A 496 7.87 -32.69 13.73
CA ALA A 496 7.55 -33.48 12.53
C ALA A 496 6.28 -32.95 11.84
N GLU A 497 5.29 -32.52 12.61
CA GLU A 497 4.04 -31.93 12.09
C GLU A 497 4.26 -30.49 11.64
N ALA A 498 5.07 -29.72 12.35
CA ALA A 498 5.47 -28.37 11.93
C ALA A 498 6.16 -28.39 10.54
N ILE A 499 6.94 -29.43 10.24
CA ILE A 499 7.52 -29.62 8.90
C ILE A 499 6.42 -29.85 7.86
N MET A 500 5.39 -30.64 8.16
CA MET A 500 4.27 -30.85 7.23
C MET A 500 3.51 -29.54 6.97
N ILE A 501 3.25 -28.74 8.01
CA ILE A 501 2.62 -27.41 7.87
C ILE A 501 3.48 -26.48 7.00
N SER A 502 4.80 -26.48 7.19
CA SER A 502 5.70 -25.67 6.36
C SER A 502 5.69 -26.10 4.87
N LYS A 503 5.52 -27.40 4.59
CA LYS A 503 5.35 -27.91 3.21
C LYS A 503 3.99 -27.56 2.64
N LYS A 504 2.93 -27.63 3.44
CA LYS A 504 1.59 -27.19 3.04
C LYS A 504 1.57 -25.70 2.69
N ALA A 505 2.26 -24.88 3.48
CA ALA A 505 2.42 -23.46 3.19
C ALA A 505 3.17 -23.23 1.86
N GLU A 506 4.21 -24.02 1.57
CA GLU A 506 4.95 -24.01 0.30
C GLU A 506 4.07 -24.36 -0.91
N GLU A 507 3.13 -25.29 -0.77
CA GLU A 507 2.16 -25.62 -1.83
C GLU A 507 1.19 -24.47 -2.13
N LEU A 508 0.91 -23.60 -1.15
CA LEU A 508 -0.05 -22.49 -1.29
C LEU A 508 0.61 -21.18 -1.74
N GLY A 509 1.69 -20.79 -1.07
CA GLY A 509 2.35 -19.49 -1.25
C GLY A 509 3.64 -19.55 -2.07
N GLY A 510 4.06 -20.74 -2.51
CA GLY A 510 5.30 -20.94 -3.26
C GLY A 510 6.51 -20.36 -2.54
N ASP A 511 7.25 -19.50 -3.25
CA ASP A 511 8.50 -18.90 -2.81
C ASP A 511 8.25 -17.62 -1.99
N ASN A 512 7.97 -17.81 -0.69
CA ASN A 512 7.79 -16.73 0.27
C ASN A 512 8.80 -16.89 1.43
N GLU A 513 9.48 -15.80 1.82
CA GLU A 513 10.48 -15.78 2.90
C GLU A 513 9.95 -16.37 4.22
N VAL A 514 8.66 -16.14 4.52
CA VAL A 514 8.02 -16.69 5.73
C VAL A 514 7.99 -18.22 5.70
N ILE A 515 7.68 -18.80 4.53
CA ILE A 515 7.63 -20.25 4.32
C ILE A 515 9.03 -20.83 4.43
N GLU A 516 10.04 -20.19 3.83
CA GLU A 516 11.44 -20.61 3.99
C GLU A 516 11.88 -20.59 5.46
N SER A 517 11.51 -19.55 6.21
CA SER A 517 11.78 -19.44 7.64
C SER A 517 11.15 -20.59 8.43
N MET A 518 9.88 -20.93 8.15
CA MET A 518 9.19 -22.06 8.77
C MET A 518 9.89 -23.39 8.46
N LYS A 519 10.28 -23.61 7.21
CA LYS A 519 11.02 -24.82 6.78
C LYS A 519 12.36 -24.93 7.51
N TRP A 520 13.10 -23.83 7.60
CA TRP A 520 14.39 -23.83 8.28
C TRP A 520 14.26 -24.06 9.79
N LYS A 521 13.36 -23.31 10.45
CA LYS A 521 13.14 -23.41 11.90
C LYS A 521 12.71 -24.82 12.34
N SER A 522 11.73 -25.41 11.66
CA SER A 522 11.21 -26.74 12.02
C SER A 522 12.25 -27.85 11.82
N ARG A 523 12.97 -27.84 10.69
CA ARG A 523 14.06 -28.80 10.43
C ARG A 523 15.21 -28.63 11.41
N PHE A 524 15.58 -27.39 11.73
CA PHE A 524 16.63 -27.12 12.70
C PHE A 524 16.25 -27.63 14.08
N ALA A 525 15.05 -27.31 14.57
CA ALA A 525 14.57 -27.76 15.87
C ALA A 525 14.50 -29.29 15.95
N GLN A 526 13.95 -29.96 14.93
CA GLN A 526 13.91 -31.42 14.89
C GLN A 526 15.32 -32.03 14.96
N ARG A 527 16.27 -31.51 14.17
CA ARG A 527 17.66 -31.99 14.16
C ARG A 527 18.35 -31.75 15.49
N PHE A 528 18.08 -30.61 16.12
CA PHE A 528 18.65 -30.26 17.40
C PHE A 528 18.21 -31.24 18.50
N VAL A 529 16.90 -31.45 18.65
CA VAL A 529 16.34 -32.39 19.65
C VAL A 529 16.78 -33.83 19.37
N THR A 530 16.74 -34.25 18.11
CA THR A 530 17.23 -35.58 17.71
C THR A 530 18.72 -35.73 18.06
N GLY A 531 19.54 -34.73 17.77
CA GLY A 531 20.96 -34.72 18.10
C GLY A 531 21.22 -34.79 19.62
N MET A 532 20.41 -34.12 20.43
CA MET A 532 20.48 -34.20 21.89
C MET A 532 20.20 -35.62 22.39
N SER A 533 19.13 -36.25 21.89
CA SER A 533 18.81 -37.65 22.24
C SER A 533 19.89 -38.64 21.80
N ILE A 534 20.51 -38.43 20.64
CA ILE A 534 21.61 -39.27 20.17
C ILE A 534 22.82 -39.10 21.08
N ARG A 535 23.13 -37.87 21.50
CA ARG A 535 24.23 -37.59 22.42
C ARG A 535 24.00 -38.24 23.79
N GLU A 536 22.80 -38.14 24.33
CA GLU A 536 22.43 -38.79 25.60
C GLU A 536 22.57 -40.32 25.50
N ARG A 537 22.10 -40.91 24.39
CA ARG A 537 22.28 -42.35 24.14
C ARG A 537 23.75 -42.75 23.95
N MET A 538 24.57 -41.89 23.34
CA MET A 538 26.01 -42.11 23.22
C MET A 538 26.69 -42.07 24.59
N GLU A 539 26.35 -41.11 25.44
CA GLU A 539 26.87 -41.02 26.80
C GLU A 539 26.50 -42.26 27.61
N GLN A 540 25.22 -42.67 27.59
CA GLN A 540 24.78 -43.89 28.23
C GLN A 540 25.53 -45.12 27.69
N GLY A 541 25.68 -45.24 26.38
CA GLY A 541 26.42 -46.36 25.77
C GLY A 541 27.90 -46.39 26.16
N VAL A 542 28.54 -45.24 26.35
CA VAL A 542 29.92 -45.14 26.86
C VAL A 542 30.00 -45.57 28.31
N VAL A 543 29.05 -45.12 29.15
CA VAL A 543 28.97 -45.52 30.57
C VAL A 543 28.73 -47.02 30.69
N ASP A 544 27.81 -47.58 29.89
CA ASP A 544 27.51 -49.01 29.86
C ASP A 544 28.75 -49.82 29.46
N ALA A 545 29.46 -49.40 28.42
CA ALA A 545 30.69 -50.07 27.97
C ALA A 545 31.79 -50.06 29.04
N LEU A 546 32.00 -48.93 29.72
CA LEU A 546 32.97 -48.85 30.83
C LEU A 546 32.53 -49.71 32.02
N THR A 547 31.24 -49.72 32.33
CA THR A 547 30.66 -50.56 33.40
C THR A 547 30.82 -52.05 33.09
N ASP A 548 30.65 -52.46 31.82
CA ASP A 548 30.85 -53.85 31.40
C ASP A 548 32.31 -54.27 31.50
N VAL A 549 33.25 -53.38 31.20
CA VAL A 549 34.68 -53.61 31.42
C VAL A 549 34.98 -53.79 32.91
N ASP A 550 34.45 -52.93 33.78
CA ASP A 550 34.62 -53.04 35.24
C ASP A 550 33.99 -54.34 35.78
N ARG A 551 32.82 -54.73 35.28
CA ARG A 551 32.17 -56.01 35.62
C ARG A 551 33.00 -57.20 35.20
N ALA A 552 33.59 -57.17 34.01
CA ALA A 552 34.47 -58.23 33.52
C ALA A 552 35.79 -58.33 34.31
N ALA A 553 36.23 -57.23 34.93
CA ALA A 553 37.41 -57.20 35.79
C ALA A 553 37.18 -57.82 37.18
N ILE A 554 35.92 -58.07 37.59
CA ILE A 554 35.61 -58.77 38.84
C ILE A 554 36.13 -60.21 38.75
N PRO A 555 37.11 -60.60 39.60
CA PRO A 555 37.65 -61.95 39.56
C PRO A 555 36.57 -63.00 39.84
N TRP A 556 36.62 -64.12 39.14
CA TRP A 556 35.70 -65.23 39.36
C TRP A 556 35.82 -65.73 40.82
N SER A 557 34.69 -65.75 41.54
CA SER A 557 34.58 -66.42 42.83
C SER A 557 33.85 -67.76 42.64
N GLU A 558 34.01 -68.69 43.57
CA GLU A 558 33.40 -70.04 43.57
C GLU A 558 31.86 -70.01 43.37
N LYS A 559 31.21 -68.87 43.61
CA LYS A 559 29.76 -68.63 43.43
C LYS A 559 29.33 -68.17 42.03
N ASN A 560 30.27 -67.68 41.22
CA ASN A 560 30.09 -67.25 39.82
C ASN A 560 31.05 -68.04 38.91
N LEU A 561 31.23 -69.33 39.20
CA LEU A 561 31.94 -70.22 38.30
C LEU A 561 31.16 -70.25 36.96
N MET A 562 31.86 -70.25 35.83
CA MET A 562 31.23 -70.60 34.55
C MET A 562 30.71 -72.03 34.67
N GLU A 563 29.49 -72.17 35.14
CA GLU A 563 28.69 -73.35 34.88
C GLU A 563 28.45 -73.34 33.38
N PHE A 564 29.18 -74.18 32.66
CA PHE A 564 28.66 -74.67 31.40
C PHE A 564 27.24 -75.15 31.71
N PRO A 565 26.20 -74.66 31.00
CA PRO A 565 24.84 -75.09 31.26
C PRO A 565 24.86 -76.62 31.23
N GLU A 566 24.61 -77.20 32.39
CA GLU A 566 24.64 -78.64 32.65
C GLU A 566 26.03 -79.26 32.49
N GLY A 567 26.76 -79.35 33.61
CA GLY A 567 27.93 -80.19 33.74
C GLY A 567 27.70 -81.57 33.12
N ASN A 568 28.32 -81.80 31.97
CA ASN A 568 28.51 -83.11 31.35
C ASN A 568 27.27 -83.81 30.76
N ASP A 569 26.14 -83.14 30.47
CA ASP A 569 25.01 -83.80 29.76
C ASP A 569 25.34 -83.98 28.25
N PRO A 570 25.51 -85.22 27.74
CA PRO A 570 25.81 -85.46 26.33
C PRO A 570 24.67 -85.05 25.38
N ARG A 571 23.46 -84.84 25.89
CA ARG A 571 22.30 -84.43 25.10
C ARG A 571 22.39 -82.98 24.65
N TYR A 572 22.84 -82.08 25.53
CA TYR A 572 23.03 -80.66 25.22
C TYR A 572 24.03 -80.45 24.07
N TRP A 573 25.17 -81.15 24.12
CA TRP A 573 26.18 -81.12 23.06
C TRP A 573 25.67 -81.70 21.74
N ARG A 574 24.90 -82.79 21.78
CA ARG A 574 24.23 -83.33 20.58
C ARG A 574 23.26 -82.32 19.98
N ASP A 575 22.45 -81.67 20.80
CA ASP A 575 21.48 -80.67 20.35
C ASP A 575 22.17 -79.46 19.70
N LEU A 576 23.29 -79.00 20.26
CA LEU A 576 24.09 -77.93 19.65
C LEU A 576 24.66 -78.34 18.31
N ILE A 577 25.18 -79.58 18.18
CA ILE A 577 25.65 -80.11 16.90
C ILE A 577 24.51 -80.18 15.90
N THR A 578 23.33 -80.68 16.29
CA THR A 578 22.16 -80.78 15.42
C THR A 578 21.64 -79.41 14.99
N ARG A 579 21.63 -78.40 15.89
CA ARG A 579 21.25 -77.03 15.55
C ARG A 579 22.25 -76.40 14.58
N ARG A 580 23.54 -76.62 14.79
CA ARG A 580 24.60 -76.16 13.87
C ARG A 580 24.47 -76.82 12.50
N GLU A 581 24.24 -78.13 12.46
CA GLU A 581 24.03 -78.87 11.22
C GLU A 581 22.77 -78.38 10.48
N ARG A 582 21.68 -78.12 11.21
CA ARG A 582 20.45 -77.55 10.63
C ARG A 582 20.67 -76.13 10.09
N GLY A 583 21.41 -75.28 10.81
CA GLY A 583 21.78 -73.94 10.34
C GLY A 583 22.68 -73.97 9.10
N LEU A 584 23.63 -74.91 9.04
CA LEU A 584 24.47 -75.15 7.86
C LEU A 584 23.64 -75.64 6.67
N LYS A 585 22.70 -76.58 6.89
CA LYS A 585 21.78 -77.05 5.85
C LYS A 585 20.80 -75.98 5.39
N ALA A 586 20.34 -75.11 6.28
CA ALA A 586 19.46 -73.98 5.94
C ALA A 586 20.19 -72.85 5.22
N GLY A 587 21.51 -72.69 5.45
CA GLY A 587 22.38 -71.74 4.74
C GLY A 587 22.96 -72.28 3.43
N GLN A 588 22.86 -73.58 3.15
CA GLN A 588 23.12 -74.12 1.82
C GLN A 588 21.98 -73.68 0.91
N ARG A 589 22.32 -72.90 -0.13
CA ARG A 589 21.38 -72.58 -1.21
C ARG A 589 20.86 -73.90 -1.78
N MET A 590 19.54 -74.07 -1.85
CA MET A 590 18.93 -75.15 -2.63
C MET A 590 19.52 -75.05 -4.05
N PRO A 591 20.18 -76.09 -4.58
CA PRO A 591 20.75 -76.04 -5.92
C PRO A 591 19.62 -75.74 -6.91
N THR A 592 19.87 -74.83 -7.85
CA THR A 592 18.86 -74.49 -8.86
C THR A 592 18.60 -75.70 -9.75
N GLU A 593 17.43 -75.75 -10.39
CA GLU A 593 17.04 -76.89 -11.25
C GLU A 593 18.08 -77.20 -12.35
N THR A 594 18.72 -76.15 -12.88
CA THR A 594 19.85 -76.23 -13.80
C THR A 594 21.11 -76.87 -13.20
N GLU A 595 21.38 -76.62 -11.93
CA GLU A 595 22.55 -77.16 -11.21
C GLU A 595 22.35 -78.64 -10.85
N ILE A 596 21.09 -79.02 -10.57
CA ILE A 596 20.69 -80.43 -10.38
C ILE A 596 20.83 -81.22 -11.70
N GLU A 597 20.47 -80.61 -12.83
CA GLU A 597 20.56 -81.25 -14.15
C GLU A 597 22.01 -81.43 -14.61
N ILE A 598 22.89 -80.45 -14.32
CA ILE A 598 24.33 -80.56 -14.53
C ILE A 598 24.94 -81.69 -13.68
N GLN A 599 24.57 -81.81 -12.40
CA GLN A 599 25.07 -82.89 -11.54
C GLN A 599 24.61 -84.29 -11.97
N ARG A 600 23.44 -84.43 -12.60
CA ARG A 600 22.99 -85.71 -13.18
C ARG A 600 23.68 -86.07 -14.48
N SER A 601 24.25 -85.08 -15.17
CA SER A 601 24.93 -85.26 -16.47
C SER A 601 26.44 -85.56 -16.36
N LEU A 602 26.99 -85.50 -15.13
CA LEU A 602 28.32 -85.98 -14.75
C LEU A 602 28.22 -87.40 -14.18
#